data_AF-A0A2N1QAN6-F1
#
_entry.id   AF-A0A2N1QAN6-F1
#
_cell.length_a   1.000
_cell.length_b   1.000
_cell.length_c   1.000
_cell.angle_alpha   90.00
_cell.angle_beta   90.00
_cell.angle_gamma   90.00
#
_symmetry.space_group_name_H-M   'P 1'
#
loop_
_entity.id
_entity.type
_entity.pdbx_description
1 polymer ?
#
loop_
_entity_poly.entity_id
_entity_poly.type
_entity_poly.pdbx_seq_one_letter_code
_entity_poly.pdbx_strand_id
1 'polypeptide(L)'
;MSEHMKTWLKELENALSNKFYKDEVLDIVSYYQEMIEERLTGGENLDVILAEYDIKTIVKSMTPDVLVKRKNDTYPKLARSMKQLLQALLSTPLLIPIAVIYGALLIFAFSMIIVSIVVVISTFVGFIGFSLDFFTTTLSTGNLMVLGGFSLMMVSLMLLASIWIYQLTIWTSKQMLVLFSKIARKAGEA
;
A
#
# COMPACT_ATOMS: atom_id res chain seq x y z
N MET A 1 0.02 39.03 -0.84
CA MET A 1 0.83 37.88 -1.27
C MET A 1 1.75 38.31 -2.40
N SER A 2 3.07 38.22 -2.21
CA SER A 2 4.05 38.63 -3.23
C SER A 2 4.04 37.66 -4.43
N GLU A 3 4.46 38.13 -5.61
CA GLU A 3 4.58 37.30 -6.81
C GLU A 3 5.62 36.17 -6.62
N HIS A 4 6.69 36.41 -5.86
CA HIS A 4 7.69 35.40 -5.51
C HIS A 4 7.08 34.25 -4.69
N MET A 5 6.23 34.57 -3.71
CA MET A 5 5.55 33.57 -2.87
C MET A 5 4.58 32.71 -3.69
N LYS A 6 3.79 33.31 -4.58
CA LYS A 6 2.90 32.57 -5.51
C LYS A 6 3.68 31.61 -6.39
N THR A 7 4.81 32.05 -6.92
CA THR A 7 5.64 31.26 -7.84
C THR A 7 6.23 30.06 -7.11
N TRP A 8 6.79 30.28 -5.92
CA TRP A 8 7.35 29.21 -5.10
C TRP A 8 6.29 28.17 -4.66
N LEU A 9 5.12 28.62 -4.20
CA LEU A 9 4.02 27.71 -3.83
C LEU A 9 3.54 26.88 -5.01
N LYS A 10 3.50 27.47 -6.22
CA LYS A 10 3.15 26.75 -7.45
C LYS A 10 4.23 25.73 -7.84
N GLU A 11 5.50 26.04 -7.64
CA GLU A 11 6.60 25.08 -7.85
C GLU A 11 6.51 23.91 -6.85
N LEU A 12 6.22 24.20 -5.59
CA LEU A 12 5.98 23.20 -4.55
C LEU A 12 4.77 22.33 -4.90
N GLU A 13 3.63 22.93 -5.27
CA GLU A 13 2.42 22.24 -5.69
C GLU A 13 2.69 21.29 -6.88
N ASN A 14 3.41 21.77 -7.90
CA ASN A 14 3.79 20.97 -9.06
C ASN A 14 4.68 19.78 -8.67
N ALA A 15 5.66 20.00 -7.78
CA ALA A 15 6.54 18.94 -7.30
C ALA A 15 5.79 17.87 -6.49
N LEU A 16 4.88 18.31 -5.60
CA LEU A 16 4.06 17.44 -4.76
C LEU A 16 3.02 16.67 -5.57
N SER A 17 2.39 17.29 -6.57
CA SER A 17 1.36 16.69 -7.43
C SER A 17 1.83 15.44 -8.17
N ASN A 18 3.13 15.32 -8.42
CA ASN A 18 3.72 14.13 -9.03
C ASN A 18 3.73 12.91 -8.08
N LYS A 19 3.67 13.12 -6.76
CA LYS A 19 3.77 12.04 -5.75
C LYS A 19 2.50 11.88 -4.90
N PHE A 20 1.81 12.94 -4.56
CA PHE A 20 0.70 12.93 -3.59
C PHE A 20 -0.67 13.09 -4.27
N TYR A 21 -1.74 12.77 -3.55
CA TYR A 21 -3.12 13.05 -3.99
C TYR A 21 -3.45 14.53 -3.80
N LYS A 22 -4.44 15.06 -4.53
CA LYS A 22 -4.73 16.51 -4.55
C LYS A 22 -5.05 17.09 -3.17
N ASP A 23 -5.79 16.35 -2.36
CA ASP A 23 -6.09 16.68 -0.96
C ASP A 23 -4.83 16.79 -0.12
N GLU A 24 -3.92 15.82 -0.25
CA GLU A 24 -2.64 15.82 0.47
C GLU A 24 -1.71 16.96 0.01
N VAL A 25 -1.72 17.29 -1.28
CA VAL A 25 -0.95 18.42 -1.83
C VAL A 25 -1.44 19.72 -1.22
N LEU A 26 -2.76 19.93 -1.17
CA LEU A 26 -3.35 21.14 -0.60
C LEU A 26 -2.99 21.31 0.89
N ASP A 27 -3.08 20.23 1.67
CA ASP A 27 -2.72 20.25 3.09
C ASP A 27 -1.25 20.65 3.31
N ILE A 28 -0.33 20.09 2.51
CA ILE A 28 1.11 20.40 2.61
C ILE A 28 1.38 21.84 2.17
N VAL A 29 0.78 22.29 1.06
CA VAL A 29 0.94 23.66 0.57
C VAL A 29 0.40 24.67 1.59
N SER A 30 -0.76 24.39 2.20
CA SER A 30 -1.34 25.24 3.26
C SER A 30 -0.42 25.31 4.48
N TYR A 31 0.13 24.17 4.92
CA TYR A 31 1.07 24.13 6.05
C TYR A 31 2.31 25.00 5.82
N TYR A 32 2.94 24.89 4.64
CA TYR A 32 4.12 25.71 4.34
C TYR A 32 3.77 27.18 4.10
N GLN A 33 2.59 27.45 3.54
CA GLN A 33 2.10 28.82 3.40
C GLN A 33 1.95 29.48 4.78
N GLU A 34 1.29 28.82 5.74
CA GLU A 34 1.14 29.31 7.11
C GLU A 34 2.50 29.57 7.76
N MET A 35 3.44 28.62 7.66
CA MET A 35 4.78 28.76 8.21
C MET A 35 5.58 29.91 7.61
N ILE A 36 5.46 30.16 6.31
CA ILE A 36 6.13 31.28 5.63
C ILE A 36 5.49 32.60 6.06
N GLU A 37 4.16 32.66 6.18
CA GLU A 37 3.42 33.84 6.63
C GLU A 37 3.74 34.22 8.08
N GLU A 38 3.91 33.23 8.97
CA GLU A 38 4.33 33.46 10.35
C GLU A 38 5.72 34.10 10.43
N ARG A 39 6.71 33.56 9.71
CA ARG A 39 8.08 34.11 9.67
C ARG A 39 8.15 35.48 9.03
N LEU A 40 7.36 35.70 7.98
CA LEU A 40 7.23 37.01 7.33
C LEU A 40 6.65 38.06 8.30
N THR A 41 5.64 37.68 9.09
CA THR A 41 5.05 38.54 10.13
C THR A 41 6.05 38.82 11.27
N GLY A 42 6.96 37.87 11.54
CA GLY A 42 8.10 38.04 12.45
C GLY A 42 9.18 39.01 11.98
N GLY A 43 9.06 39.56 10.76
CA GLY A 43 9.98 40.55 10.20
C GLY A 43 11.14 39.98 9.39
N GLU A 44 11.11 38.68 9.09
CA GLU A 44 12.11 38.05 8.22
C GLU A 44 11.88 38.40 6.74
N ASN A 45 12.95 38.41 5.95
CA ASN A 45 12.87 38.67 4.51
C ASN A 45 12.42 37.41 3.76
N LEU A 46 11.44 37.56 2.86
CA LEU A 46 10.88 36.47 2.08
C LEU A 46 11.93 35.67 1.29
N ASP A 47 12.89 36.34 0.67
CA ASP A 47 13.91 35.67 -0.16
C ASP A 47 14.83 34.79 0.68
N VAL A 48 15.09 35.21 1.93
CA VAL A 48 15.86 34.42 2.90
C VAL A 48 15.08 33.19 3.35
N ILE A 49 13.80 33.37 3.69
CA ILE A 49 12.92 32.26 4.08
C ILE A 49 12.82 31.22 2.96
N LEU A 50 12.59 31.65 1.72
CA LEU A 50 12.45 30.75 0.58
C LEU A 50 13.76 30.03 0.24
N ALA A 51 14.92 30.68 0.42
CA ALA A 51 16.23 30.07 0.19
C ALA A 51 16.57 28.96 1.20
N GLU A 52 15.99 29.00 2.41
CA GLU A 52 16.17 27.93 3.41
C GLU A 52 15.38 26.66 3.08
N TYR A 53 14.34 26.76 2.25
CA TYR A 53 13.49 25.63 1.89
C TYR A 53 13.85 25.03 0.53
N ASP A 54 14.42 23.82 0.55
CA ASP A 54 14.54 23.00 -0.67
C ASP A 54 13.29 22.15 -0.89
N ILE A 55 12.55 22.44 -1.97
CA ILE A 55 11.35 21.71 -2.40
C ILE A 55 11.59 20.20 -2.50
N LYS A 56 12.76 19.77 -3.00
CA LYS A 56 13.06 18.33 -3.14
C LYS A 56 13.17 17.66 -1.77
N THR A 57 13.79 18.34 -0.82
CA THR A 57 13.92 17.89 0.56
C THR A 57 12.56 17.82 1.25
N ILE A 58 11.71 18.84 1.07
CA ILE A 58 10.32 18.86 1.57
C ILE A 58 9.52 17.66 1.06
N VAL A 59 9.56 17.40 -0.24
CA VAL A 59 8.86 16.26 -0.85
C VAL A 59 9.33 14.93 -0.23
N LYS A 60 10.64 14.81 0.05
CA LYS A 60 11.21 13.60 0.66
C LYS A 60 10.80 13.45 2.12
N SER A 61 10.88 14.52 2.92
CA SER A 61 10.57 14.49 4.36
C SER A 61 9.08 14.34 4.64
N MET A 62 8.20 14.88 3.79
CA MET A 62 6.74 14.75 3.95
C MET A 62 6.20 13.38 3.50
N THR A 63 6.98 12.61 2.72
CA THR A 63 6.52 11.32 2.19
C THR A 63 6.09 10.33 3.31
N PRO A 64 6.89 10.09 4.36
CA PRO A 64 6.49 9.21 5.46
C PRO A 64 5.22 9.69 6.19
N ASP A 65 5.09 10.99 6.47
CA ASP A 65 3.97 11.53 7.24
C ASP A 65 2.64 11.43 6.49
N VAL A 66 2.65 11.71 5.19
CA VAL A 66 1.48 11.53 4.34
C VAL A 66 1.09 10.05 4.27
N LEU A 67 2.06 9.15 4.11
CA LEU A 67 1.79 7.71 4.04
C LEU A 67 1.18 7.14 5.33
N VAL A 68 1.55 7.67 6.50
CA VAL A 68 0.95 7.29 7.80
C VAL A 68 -0.51 7.75 7.90
N LYS A 69 -0.81 8.97 7.43
CA LYS A 69 -2.15 9.58 7.53
C LYS A 69 -3.12 9.09 6.45
N ARG A 70 -2.61 8.58 5.32
CA ARG A 70 -3.42 8.18 4.17
C ARG A 70 -4.34 6.99 4.49
N LYS A 71 -5.64 7.17 4.25
CA LYS A 71 -6.62 6.08 4.25
C LYS A 71 -6.47 5.23 2.99
N ASN A 72 -5.80 4.08 3.13
CA ASN A 72 -5.58 3.12 2.04
C ASN A 72 -6.80 2.19 1.86
N ASP A 73 -7.93 2.78 1.49
CA ASP A 73 -9.23 2.10 1.45
C ASP A 73 -9.40 1.18 0.23
N THR A 74 -8.66 1.45 -0.85
CA THR A 74 -8.70 0.67 -2.09
C THR A 74 -7.34 0.05 -2.43
N TYR A 75 -7.36 -1.14 -3.05
CA TYR A 75 -6.15 -1.86 -3.49
C TYR A 75 -5.17 -1.00 -4.30
N PRO A 76 -5.58 -0.23 -5.34
CA PRO A 76 -4.65 0.62 -6.08
C PRO A 76 -3.99 1.71 -5.23
N LYS A 77 -4.72 2.27 -4.25
CA LYS A 77 -4.16 3.24 -3.29
C LYS A 77 -3.12 2.56 -2.40
N LEU A 78 -3.45 1.38 -1.87
CA LEU A 78 -2.52 0.59 -1.05
C LEU A 78 -1.23 0.25 -1.81
N ALA A 79 -1.34 -0.26 -3.03
CA ALA A 79 -0.19 -0.63 -3.86
C ALA A 79 0.71 0.59 -4.18
N ARG A 80 0.11 1.74 -4.49
CA ARG A 80 0.86 3.00 -4.71
C ARG A 80 1.61 3.41 -3.44
N SER A 81 0.94 3.39 -2.29
CA SER A 81 1.55 3.73 -1.00
C SER A 81 2.68 2.77 -0.61
N MET A 82 2.52 1.47 -0.86
CA MET A 82 3.56 0.47 -0.60
C MET A 82 4.80 0.71 -1.48
N LYS A 83 4.60 1.01 -2.77
CA LYS A 83 5.69 1.36 -3.70
C LYS A 83 6.40 2.64 -3.27
N GLN A 84 5.65 3.66 -2.87
CA GLN A 84 6.20 4.92 -2.38
C GLN A 84 7.03 4.73 -1.11
N LEU A 85 6.55 3.91 -0.17
CA LEU A 85 7.29 3.57 1.05
C LEU A 85 8.59 2.82 0.72
N LEU A 86 8.55 1.84 -0.18
CA LEU A 86 9.75 1.11 -0.60
C LEU A 86 10.80 2.05 -1.22
N GLN A 87 10.37 2.98 -2.08
CA GLN A 87 11.25 4.00 -2.66
C GLN A 87 11.83 4.93 -1.60
N ALA A 88 11.03 5.34 -0.62
CA ALA A 88 11.49 6.17 0.49
C ALA A 88 12.54 5.44 1.34
N LEU A 89 12.31 4.18 1.68
CA LEU A 89 13.25 3.36 2.45
C LEU A 89 14.57 3.13 1.70
N LEU A 90 14.55 2.93 0.38
CA LEU A 90 15.76 2.78 -0.44
C LEU A 90 16.53 4.08 -0.65
N SER A 91 15.90 5.24 -0.42
CA SER A 91 16.52 6.55 -0.65
C SER A 91 17.42 7.04 0.49
N THR A 92 17.51 6.27 1.58
CA THR A 92 18.34 6.58 2.75
C THR A 92 19.22 5.37 3.05
N PRO A 93 20.56 5.49 2.97
CA PRO A 93 21.48 4.35 3.15
C PRO A 93 21.28 3.58 4.46
N LEU A 94 20.99 4.30 5.56
CA LEU A 94 20.71 3.73 6.88
C LEU A 94 19.47 2.83 6.89
N LEU A 95 18.50 3.09 6.01
CA LEU A 95 17.22 2.39 5.91
C LEU A 95 17.24 1.20 4.95
N ILE A 96 18.35 0.95 4.23
CA ILE A 96 18.46 -0.17 3.28
C ILE A 96 18.15 -1.53 3.93
N PRO A 97 18.67 -1.87 5.13
CA PRO A 97 18.34 -3.16 5.76
C PRO A 97 16.83 -3.33 6.00
N ILE A 98 16.16 -2.26 6.42
CA ILE A 98 14.71 -2.23 6.65
C ILE A 98 13.96 -2.35 5.31
N ALA A 99 14.47 -1.70 4.26
CA ALA A 99 13.92 -1.79 2.90
C ALA A 99 13.96 -3.23 2.37
N VAL A 100 15.05 -3.97 2.62
CA VAL A 100 15.19 -5.38 2.20
C VAL A 100 14.17 -6.26 2.91
N ILE A 101 14.00 -6.12 4.23
CA ILE A 101 13.00 -6.87 5.00
C ILE A 101 11.59 -6.55 4.47
N TYR A 102 11.29 -5.27 4.28
CA TYR A 102 10.00 -4.84 3.74
C TYR A 102 9.74 -5.41 2.35
N GLY A 103 10.75 -5.38 1.47
CA GLY A 103 10.68 -5.96 0.13
C GLY A 103 10.43 -7.48 0.16
N ALA A 104 11.12 -8.23 1.02
CA ALA A 104 10.89 -9.66 1.19
C ALA A 104 9.45 -9.96 1.64
N LEU A 105 8.92 -9.17 2.57
CA LEU A 105 7.55 -9.31 3.03
C LEU A 105 6.50 -8.94 1.96
N LEU A 106 6.79 -7.95 1.10
CA LEU A 106 5.96 -7.63 -0.06
C LEU A 106 5.90 -8.79 -1.05
N ILE A 107 7.05 -9.40 -1.35
CA ILE A 107 7.12 -10.58 -2.23
C ILE A 107 6.31 -11.72 -1.61
N PHE A 108 6.47 -11.99 -0.31
CA PHE A 108 5.69 -12.99 0.40
C PHE A 108 4.19 -12.73 0.32
N ALA A 109 3.74 -11.50 0.56
CA ALA A 109 2.32 -11.14 0.43
C ALA A 109 1.80 -11.35 -1.00
N PHE A 110 2.60 -10.99 -2.01
CA PHE A 110 2.24 -11.23 -3.41
C PHE A 110 2.14 -12.73 -3.72
N SER A 111 3.09 -13.54 -3.24
CA SER A 111 3.04 -15.00 -3.36
C SER A 111 1.78 -15.59 -2.71
N MET A 112 1.35 -15.08 -1.56
CA MET A 112 0.12 -15.54 -0.89
C MET A 112 -1.15 -15.24 -1.72
N ILE A 113 -1.20 -14.12 -2.43
CA ILE A 113 -2.30 -13.81 -3.37
C ILE A 113 -2.31 -14.84 -4.51
N ILE A 114 -1.15 -15.15 -5.08
CA ILE A 114 -1.04 -16.17 -6.14
C ILE A 114 -1.51 -17.53 -5.61
N VAL A 115 -1.07 -17.93 -4.41
CA VAL A 115 -1.52 -19.18 -3.78
C VAL A 115 -3.03 -19.22 -3.62
N SER A 116 -3.67 -18.14 -3.18
CA SER A 116 -5.14 -18.06 -3.08
C SER A 116 -5.83 -18.29 -4.43
N ILE A 117 -5.32 -17.68 -5.51
CA ILE A 117 -5.85 -17.88 -6.88
C ILE A 117 -5.65 -19.32 -7.34
N VAL A 118 -4.45 -19.88 -7.12
CA VAL A 118 -4.12 -21.26 -7.49
C VAL A 118 -5.03 -22.23 -6.75
N VAL A 119 -5.28 -22.05 -5.45
CA VAL A 119 -6.21 -22.89 -4.67
C VAL A 119 -7.61 -22.89 -5.29
N VAL A 120 -8.12 -21.74 -5.75
CA VAL A 120 -9.43 -21.66 -6.41
C VAL A 120 -9.42 -22.44 -7.72
N ILE A 121 -8.42 -22.22 -8.58
CA ILE A 121 -8.30 -22.92 -9.87
C ILE A 121 -8.18 -24.42 -9.64
N SER A 122 -7.29 -24.86 -8.75
CA SER A 122 -7.11 -26.27 -8.40
C SER A 122 -8.38 -26.89 -7.83
N THR A 123 -9.17 -26.14 -7.05
CA THR A 123 -10.48 -26.61 -6.55
C THR A 123 -11.43 -26.89 -7.70
N PHE A 124 -11.53 -25.99 -8.68
CA PHE A 124 -12.41 -26.20 -9.84
C PHE A 124 -11.92 -27.33 -10.75
N VAL A 125 -10.63 -27.39 -11.04
CA VAL A 125 -10.05 -28.48 -11.86
C VAL A 125 -10.25 -29.84 -11.17
N GLY A 126 -9.98 -29.91 -9.86
CA GLY A 126 -10.20 -31.12 -9.07
C GLY A 126 -11.68 -31.52 -9.02
N PHE A 127 -12.59 -30.55 -8.89
CA PHE A 127 -14.03 -30.81 -8.91
C PHE A 127 -14.51 -31.33 -10.27
N ILE A 128 -14.02 -30.78 -11.39
CA ILE A 128 -14.34 -31.27 -12.73
C ILE A 128 -13.82 -32.69 -12.91
N GLY A 129 -12.55 -32.96 -12.56
CA GLY A 129 -11.98 -34.30 -12.65
C GLY A 129 -12.76 -35.32 -11.84
N PHE A 130 -13.07 -34.98 -10.59
CA PHE A 130 -13.92 -35.80 -9.72
C PHE A 130 -15.32 -36.03 -10.30
N SER A 131 -15.92 -35.01 -10.91
CA SER A 131 -17.25 -35.13 -11.53
C SER A 131 -17.25 -36.03 -12.76
N LEU A 132 -16.14 -36.12 -13.51
CA LEU A 132 -16.01 -37.05 -14.63
C LEU A 132 -15.94 -38.50 -14.16
N ASP A 133 -15.27 -38.75 -13.04
CA ASP A 133 -15.16 -40.09 -12.44
C ASP A 133 -16.52 -40.64 -11.97
N PHE A 134 -17.51 -39.77 -11.72
CA PHE A 134 -18.86 -40.21 -11.35
C PHE A 134 -19.56 -40.97 -12.48
N PHE A 135 -19.23 -40.67 -13.73
CA PHE A 135 -19.84 -41.31 -14.89
C PHE A 135 -19.23 -42.67 -15.21
N THR A 136 -18.04 -42.96 -14.70
CA THR A 136 -17.30 -44.21 -14.98
C THR A 136 -17.35 -45.21 -13.83
N THR A 137 -17.77 -44.78 -12.64
CA THR A 137 -17.75 -45.63 -11.44
C THR A 137 -18.95 -46.59 -11.37
N THR A 138 -18.72 -47.78 -10.81
CA THR A 138 -19.75 -48.83 -10.63
C THR A 138 -20.43 -48.79 -9.25
N LEU A 139 -20.22 -47.70 -8.50
CA LEU A 139 -20.79 -47.51 -7.16
C LEU A 139 -22.32 -47.45 -7.20
N SER A 140 -22.95 -47.86 -6.10
CA SER A 140 -24.40 -47.71 -5.92
C SER A 140 -24.82 -46.24 -5.88
N THR A 141 -26.05 -45.95 -6.29
CA THR A 141 -26.62 -44.59 -6.31
C THR A 141 -26.54 -43.89 -4.95
N GLY A 142 -26.72 -44.63 -3.85
CA GLY A 142 -26.59 -44.08 -2.50
C GLY A 142 -25.17 -43.57 -2.19
N ASN A 143 -24.14 -44.32 -2.59
CA ASN A 143 -22.75 -43.91 -2.41
C ASN A 143 -22.40 -42.69 -3.26
N LEU A 144 -22.92 -42.63 -4.50
CA LEU A 144 -22.76 -41.47 -5.38
C LEU A 144 -23.37 -40.20 -4.77
N MET A 145 -24.57 -40.29 -4.17
CA MET A 145 -25.20 -39.15 -3.51
C MET A 145 -24.37 -38.63 -2.33
N VAL A 146 -23.85 -39.53 -1.50
CA VAL A 146 -23.00 -39.15 -0.35
C VAL A 146 -21.70 -38.49 -0.82
N LEU A 147 -21.01 -39.08 -1.81
CA LEU A 147 -19.77 -38.54 -2.36
C LEU A 147 -19.99 -37.18 -3.05
N GLY A 148 -21.10 -37.01 -3.77
CA GLY A 148 -21.46 -35.74 -4.39
C GLY A 148 -21.75 -34.64 -3.37
N GLY A 149 -22.47 -34.97 -2.28
CA GLY A 149 -22.69 -34.04 -1.18
C GLY A 149 -21.38 -33.64 -0.50
N PHE A 150 -20.49 -34.61 -0.26
CA PHE A 150 -19.18 -34.37 0.34
C PHE A 150 -18.29 -33.49 -0.54
N SER A 151 -18.28 -33.69 -1.86
CA SER A 151 -17.45 -32.89 -2.77
C SER A 151 -17.91 -31.44 -2.84
N LEU A 152 -19.21 -31.18 -2.88
CA LEU A 152 -19.77 -29.82 -2.82
C LEU A 152 -19.40 -29.12 -1.51
N MET A 153 -19.46 -29.85 -0.38
CA MET A 153 -19.03 -29.32 0.91
C MET A 153 -17.54 -28.96 0.91
N MET A 154 -16.69 -29.83 0.35
CA MET A 154 -15.24 -29.58 0.26
C MET A 154 -14.91 -28.40 -0.66
N VAL A 155 -15.60 -28.25 -1.80
CA VAL A 155 -15.45 -27.08 -2.68
C VAL A 155 -15.81 -25.80 -1.92
N SER A 156 -16.95 -25.79 -1.22
CA SER A 156 -17.37 -24.63 -0.41
C SER A 156 -16.32 -24.26 0.64
N LEU A 157 -15.78 -25.27 1.35
CA LEU A 157 -14.76 -25.07 2.37
C LEU A 157 -13.45 -24.54 1.79
N MET A 158 -13.01 -25.05 0.63
CA MET A 158 -11.82 -24.56 -0.06
C MET A 158 -11.98 -23.12 -0.56
N LEU A 159 -13.15 -22.75 -1.08
CA LEU A 159 -13.44 -21.37 -1.48
C LEU A 159 -13.41 -20.42 -0.28
N LEU A 160 -14.02 -20.82 0.85
CA LEU A 160 -13.94 -20.06 2.11
C LEU A 160 -12.50 -19.89 2.58
N ALA A 161 -11.71 -20.98 2.59
CA ALA A 161 -10.30 -20.92 2.95
C ALA A 161 -9.51 -19.96 2.05
N SER A 162 -9.77 -19.94 0.74
CA SER A 162 -9.12 -19.01 -0.18
C SER A 162 -9.47 -17.55 0.12
N ILE A 163 -10.74 -17.24 0.40
CA ILE A 163 -11.18 -15.90 0.80
C ILE A 163 -10.48 -15.47 2.10
N TRP A 164 -10.37 -16.36 3.07
CA TRP A 164 -9.67 -16.10 4.34
C TRP A 164 -8.19 -15.79 4.12
N ILE A 165 -7.51 -16.57 3.28
CA ILE A 165 -6.10 -16.33 2.93
C ILE A 165 -5.94 -14.96 2.25
N TYR A 166 -6.82 -14.62 1.32
CA TYR A 166 -6.81 -13.32 0.64
C TYR A 166 -7.02 -12.16 1.61
N GLN A 167 -8.02 -12.25 2.50
CA GLN A 167 -8.30 -11.23 3.52
C GLN A 167 -7.13 -11.06 4.50
N LEU A 168 -6.57 -12.18 4.98
CA LEU A 168 -5.40 -12.17 5.87
C LEU A 168 -4.22 -11.47 5.19
N THR A 169 -4.00 -11.73 3.90
CA THR A 169 -2.92 -11.10 3.13
C THR A 169 -3.10 -9.60 2.96
N ILE A 170 -4.33 -9.13 2.73
CA ILE A 170 -4.62 -7.68 2.70
C ILE A 170 -4.42 -7.06 4.07
N TRP A 171 -4.87 -7.74 5.12
CA TRP A 171 -4.75 -7.25 6.49
C TRP A 171 -3.27 -7.11 6.89
N THR A 172 -2.44 -8.14 6.66
CA THR A 172 -0.99 -8.06 6.92
C THR A 172 -0.34 -6.96 6.09
N SER A 173 -0.71 -6.81 4.81
CA SER A 173 -0.20 -5.74 3.94
C SER A 173 -0.48 -4.34 4.50
N LYS A 174 -1.67 -4.10 5.05
CA LYS A 174 -1.99 -2.83 5.71
C LYS A 174 -1.16 -2.62 6.97
N GLN A 175 -1.00 -3.66 7.80
CA GLN A 175 -0.19 -3.56 9.02
C GLN A 175 1.28 -3.27 8.72
N MET A 176 1.83 -3.91 7.68
CA MET A 176 3.19 -3.65 7.23
C MET A 176 3.37 -2.19 6.81
N LEU A 177 2.46 -1.64 6.02
CA LEU A 177 2.53 -0.23 5.63
C LEU A 177 2.57 0.70 6.86
N VAL A 178 1.71 0.47 7.86
CA VAL A 178 1.68 1.30 9.08
C VAL A 178 2.95 1.13 9.91
N LEU A 179 3.43 -0.10 10.07
CA LEU A 179 4.61 -0.39 10.88
C LEU A 179 5.88 0.20 10.25
N PHE A 180 6.10 -0.04 8.96
CA PHE A 180 7.28 0.44 8.25
C PHE A 180 7.25 1.94 7.99
N SER A 181 6.08 2.56 7.83
CA SER A 181 5.97 4.02 7.76
C SER A 181 6.30 4.69 9.11
N LYS A 182 5.88 4.10 10.24
CA LYS A 182 6.30 4.56 11.58
C LYS A 182 7.81 4.41 11.81
N ILE A 183 8.42 3.31 11.36
CA ILE A 183 9.87 3.11 11.46
C ILE A 183 10.62 4.11 10.59
N ALA A 184 10.17 4.32 9.35
CA ALA A 184 10.76 5.30 8.43
C ALA A 184 10.71 6.72 9.00
N ARG A 185 9.59 7.10 9.65
CA ARG A 185 9.47 8.40 10.33
C ARG A 185 10.48 8.56 11.45
N LYS A 186 10.54 7.60 12.39
CA LYS A 186 11.48 7.64 13.52
C LYS A 186 12.95 7.69 13.08
N ALA A 187 13.28 7.01 11.98
CA ALA A 187 14.63 6.98 11.45
C ALA A 187 15.00 8.19 10.60
N GLY A 188 14.02 9.01 10.17
CA GLY A 188 14.26 10.30 9.54
C GLY A 188 14.40 11.46 10.53
N GLU A 189 13.95 11.26 11.77
CA GLU A 189 14.09 12.20 12.90
C GLU A 189 15.43 12.05 13.64
N ALA A 190 16.22 11.00 13.36
CA ALA A 190 17.50 10.67 13.98
C ALA A 190 18.69 10.90 13.03
#